data_AF-A0A2E2EH92-F1
#
_entry.id   AF-A0A2E2EH92-F1
#
_cell.length_a   1.000
_cell.length_b   1.000
_cell.length_c   1.000
_cell.angle_alpha   90.00
_cell.angle_beta   90.00
_cell.angle_gamma   90.00
#
_symmetry.space_group_name_H-M   'P 1'
#
loop_
_entity.id
_entity.type
_entity.pdbx_description
1 polymer ?
#
loop_
_entity_poly.entity_id
_entity_poly.type
_entity_poly.pdbx_seq_one_letter_code
_entity_poly.pdbx_strand_id
1 'polypeptide(L)'
;MSNESNQNNIFINGRQQIIEMLQYMEEGEKQKLLNNIKLRNASMAKELSEQSFSFKNLFSLSRKSLERIFSKVNPAIIGLALYPLDPKLQRKALMSLDRGLAEEAFHIMKQNLSHKKQETQRAQEKIVQIAIQLSKQNHVSL
;
A
#
# COMPACT_ATOMS: atom_id res chain seq x y z
N MET A 1 -19.69 29.82 -43.94
CA MET A 1 -19.10 30.28 -42.67
C MET A 1 -19.21 29.13 -41.70
N SER A 2 -18.10 28.45 -41.46
CA SER A 2 -18.04 27.18 -40.74
C SER A 2 -18.01 27.45 -39.23
N ASN A 3 -18.93 26.84 -38.49
CA ASN A 3 -18.92 26.85 -37.03
C ASN A 3 -17.69 26.09 -36.53
N GLU A 4 -16.74 26.80 -35.93
CA GLU A 4 -15.71 26.21 -35.10
C GLU A 4 -16.34 25.70 -33.80
N SER A 5 -16.62 24.40 -33.76
CA SER A 5 -16.87 23.70 -32.51
C SER A 5 -15.56 23.62 -31.74
N ASN A 6 -15.39 24.56 -30.80
CA ASN A 6 -14.42 24.49 -29.71
C ASN A 6 -14.56 23.13 -29.01
N GLN A 7 -13.72 22.17 -29.39
CA GLN A 7 -13.47 20.99 -28.59
C GLN A 7 -12.74 21.47 -27.34
N ASN A 8 -13.52 21.77 -26.30
CA ASN A 8 -13.01 21.79 -24.93
C ASN A 8 -12.48 20.38 -24.63
N ASN A 9 -11.22 20.15 -24.95
CA ASN A 9 -10.43 19.06 -24.41
C ASN A 9 -10.35 19.31 -22.91
N ILE A 10 -11.36 18.84 -22.18
CA ILE A 10 -11.25 18.68 -20.73
C ILE A 10 -10.13 17.66 -20.56
N PHE A 11 -8.94 18.14 -20.24
CA PHE A 11 -7.81 17.30 -19.86
C PHE A 11 -8.12 16.76 -18.46
N ILE A 12 -9.05 15.82 -18.41
CA ILE A 12 -9.37 15.07 -17.21
C ILE A 12 -8.11 14.25 -16.91
N ASN A 13 -7.55 14.37 -15.71
CA ASN A 13 -6.45 13.54 -15.22
C ASN A 13 -6.92 12.08 -15.05
N GLY A 14 -7.29 11.42 -16.16
CA GLY A 14 -7.91 10.09 -16.16
C GLY A 14 -7.04 9.05 -15.46
N ARG A 15 -5.71 9.21 -15.50
CA ARG A 15 -4.78 8.38 -14.73
C ARG A 15 -5.02 8.50 -13.22
N GLN A 16 -5.15 9.71 -12.69
CA GLN A 16 -5.37 9.93 -11.26
C GLN A 16 -6.72 9.38 -10.81
N GLN A 17 -7.76 9.56 -11.63
CA GLN A 17 -9.09 8.99 -11.37
C GLN A 17 -9.06 7.46 -11.35
N ILE A 18 -8.31 6.82 -12.26
CA ILE A 18 -8.15 5.36 -12.26
C ILE A 18 -7.43 4.91 -10.98
N ILE A 19 -6.39 5.62 -10.54
CA ILE A 19 -5.66 5.28 -9.30
C ILE A 19 -6.60 5.37 -8.09
N GLU A 20 -7.36 6.45 -7.98
CA GLU A 20 -8.34 6.64 -6.91
C GLU A 20 -9.40 5.54 -6.94
N MET A 21 -9.97 5.24 -8.11
CA MET A 21 -10.92 4.14 -8.28
C MET A 21 -10.32 2.80 -7.80
N LEU A 22 -9.08 2.48 -8.19
CA LEU A 22 -8.38 1.26 -7.79
C LEU A 22 -8.05 1.20 -6.28
N GLN A 23 -7.99 2.35 -5.58
CA GLN A 23 -7.78 2.38 -4.13
C GLN A 23 -9.05 2.01 -3.35
N TYR A 24 -10.23 2.29 -3.91
CA TYR A 24 -11.53 1.99 -3.28
C TYR A 24 -12.17 0.68 -3.78
N MET A 25 -11.66 0.11 -4.88
CA MET A 25 -12.15 -1.13 -5.47
C MET A 25 -11.91 -2.34 -4.56
N GLU A 26 -12.80 -3.33 -4.61
CA GLU A 26 -12.60 -4.61 -3.92
C GLU A 26 -11.34 -5.30 -4.46
N GLU A 27 -10.54 -5.90 -3.58
CA GLU A 27 -9.25 -6.49 -3.92
C GLU A 27 -9.34 -7.53 -5.06
N GLY A 28 -10.38 -8.38 -5.04
CA GLY A 28 -10.58 -9.39 -6.09
C GLY A 28 -10.87 -8.78 -7.47
N GLU A 29 -11.66 -7.72 -7.52
CA GLU A 29 -11.97 -6.99 -8.76
C GLU A 29 -10.76 -6.20 -9.26
N LYS A 30 -10.06 -5.54 -8.34
CA LYS A 30 -8.82 -4.81 -8.61
C LYS A 30 -7.78 -5.71 -9.28
N GLN A 31 -7.56 -6.90 -8.72
CA GLN A 31 -6.61 -7.85 -9.31
C GLN A 31 -7.05 -8.34 -10.69
N LYS A 32 -8.34 -8.65 -10.89
CA LYS A 32 -8.86 -9.02 -12.22
C LYS A 32 -8.61 -7.91 -13.24
N LEU A 33 -8.90 -6.66 -12.88
CA LEU A 33 -8.67 -5.50 -13.76
C LEU A 33 -7.19 -5.32 -14.09
N LEU A 34 -6.32 -5.31 -13.08
CA LEU A 34 -4.87 -5.17 -13.27
C LEU A 34 -4.28 -6.30 -14.14
N ASN A 35 -4.75 -7.54 -13.97
CA ASN A 35 -4.33 -8.67 -14.79
C ASN A 35 -4.75 -8.48 -16.26
N ASN A 36 -5.97 -8.01 -16.53
CA ASN A 36 -6.42 -7.70 -17.88
C ASN A 36 -5.60 -6.57 -18.53
N ILE A 37 -5.27 -5.51 -17.77
CA ILE A 37 -4.40 -4.44 -18.24
C ILE A 37 -3.00 -4.99 -18.57
N LYS A 38 -2.46 -5.86 -17.71
CA LYS A 38 -1.13 -6.46 -17.87
C LYS A 38 -0.96 -7.23 -19.18
N LEU A 39 -2.01 -7.89 -19.67
CA LEU A 39 -2.00 -8.60 -20.96
C LEU A 39 -1.75 -7.67 -22.16
N ARG A 40 -2.16 -6.40 -22.06
CA ARG A 40 -2.02 -5.40 -23.13
C ARG A 40 -0.84 -4.47 -22.89
N ASN A 41 -0.61 -4.09 -21.64
CA ASN A 41 0.45 -3.18 -21.22
C ASN A 41 0.92 -3.51 -19.80
N ALA A 42 1.97 -4.31 -19.71
CA ALA A 42 2.54 -4.74 -18.43
C ALA A 42 3.12 -3.58 -17.61
N SER A 43 3.72 -2.56 -18.25
CA SER A 43 4.28 -1.39 -17.56
C SER A 43 3.19 -0.59 -16.87
N MET A 44 2.09 -0.31 -17.59
CA MET A 44 0.95 0.41 -17.03
C MET A 44 0.30 -0.34 -15.88
N ALA A 45 0.12 -1.65 -16.00
CA ALA A 45 -0.41 -2.47 -14.91
C ALA A 45 0.48 -2.42 -13.66
N LYS A 46 1.80 -2.46 -13.84
CA LYS A 46 2.77 -2.31 -12.74
C LYS A 46 2.66 -0.94 -12.08
N GLU A 47 2.66 0.13 -12.87
CA GLU A 47 2.55 1.50 -12.35
C GLU A 47 1.22 1.73 -11.60
N LEU A 48 0.10 1.24 -12.13
CA LEU A 48 -1.20 1.33 -11.47
C LEU A 48 -1.28 0.50 -10.19
N SER A 49 -0.68 -0.70 -10.16
CA SER A 49 -0.57 -1.50 -8.94
C SER A 49 0.19 -0.72 -7.87
N GLU A 50 1.37 -0.19 -8.21
CA GLU A 50 2.22 0.58 -7.28
C GLU A 50 1.53 1.85 -6.77
N GLN A 51 0.85 2.61 -7.64
CA GLN A 51 0.22 3.88 -7.27
C GLN A 51 -1.10 3.70 -6.50
N SER A 52 -1.79 2.58 -6.70
CA SER A 52 -3.03 2.27 -5.98
C SER A 52 -2.81 1.41 -4.72
N PHE A 53 -1.56 1.06 -4.39
CA PHE A 53 -1.25 0.21 -3.24
C PHE A 53 -1.50 0.94 -1.93
N SER A 54 -2.26 0.30 -1.03
CA SER A 54 -2.62 0.82 0.29
C SER A 54 -2.02 -0.03 1.41
N PHE A 55 -2.03 0.50 2.64
CA PHE A 55 -1.53 -0.25 3.80
C PHE A 55 -2.31 -1.56 4.05
N LYS A 56 -3.61 -1.58 3.74
CA LYS A 56 -4.44 -2.79 3.83
C LYS A 56 -3.96 -3.88 2.86
N ASN A 57 -3.47 -3.49 1.67
CA ASN A 57 -2.98 -4.44 0.67
C ASN A 57 -1.71 -5.18 1.13
N LEU A 58 -0.93 -4.65 2.08
CA LEU A 58 0.22 -5.38 2.64
C LEU A 58 -0.19 -6.78 3.14
N PHE A 59 -1.36 -6.88 3.75
CA PHE A 59 -1.80 -8.12 4.36
C PHE A 59 -2.34 -9.15 3.36
N SER A 60 -2.44 -8.85 2.07
CA SER A 60 -2.66 -9.87 1.02
C SER A 60 -1.35 -10.45 0.49
N LEU A 61 -0.21 -9.80 0.78
CA LEU A 61 1.10 -10.25 0.31
C LEU A 61 1.56 -11.55 0.99
N SER A 62 2.50 -12.22 0.33
CA SER A 62 3.17 -13.40 0.88
C SER A 62 3.95 -13.05 2.15
N ARG A 63 4.15 -14.02 3.05
CA ARG A 63 4.95 -13.84 4.26
C ARG A 63 6.37 -13.34 3.94
N LYS A 64 7.00 -13.86 2.88
CA LYS A 64 8.34 -13.43 2.42
C LYS A 64 8.36 -11.97 1.97
N SER A 65 7.30 -11.51 1.31
CA SER A 65 7.17 -10.10 0.92
C SER A 65 7.03 -9.20 2.14
N LEU A 66 6.19 -9.59 3.10
CA LEU A 66 6.02 -8.87 4.37
C LEU A 66 7.32 -8.79 5.16
N GLU A 67 8.03 -9.91 5.32
CA GLU A 67 9.36 -9.97 5.95
C GLU A 67 10.33 -8.98 5.31
N ARG A 68 10.42 -8.97 3.97
CA ARG A 68 11.29 -8.06 3.22
C ARG A 68 10.92 -6.60 3.48
N ILE A 69 9.63 -6.26 3.43
CA ILE A 69 9.17 -4.89 3.67
C ILE A 69 9.51 -4.46 5.09
N PHE A 70 9.07 -5.21 6.09
CA PHE A 70 9.25 -4.83 7.48
C PHE A 70 10.71 -4.81 7.93
N SER A 71 11.58 -5.64 7.35
CA SER A 71 13.03 -5.58 7.62
C SER A 71 13.69 -4.23 7.28
N LYS A 72 13.01 -3.38 6.50
CA LYS A 72 13.45 -2.02 6.14
C LYS A 72 12.78 -0.92 6.97
N VAL A 73 11.98 -1.28 7.97
CA VAL A 73 11.19 -0.35 8.78
C VAL A 73 11.66 -0.39 10.22
N ASN A 74 11.85 0.78 10.84
CA ASN A 74 12.16 0.86 12.27
C ASN A 74 10.99 0.29 13.11
N PRO A 75 11.26 -0.56 14.14
CA PRO A 75 10.22 -1.14 14.99
C PRO A 75 9.23 -0.15 15.60
N ALA A 76 9.66 1.07 15.95
CA ALA A 76 8.77 2.10 16.46
C ALA A 76 7.71 2.54 15.44
N ILE A 77 8.08 2.62 14.15
CA ILE A 77 7.15 2.92 13.06
C ILE A 77 6.19 1.75 12.87
N ILE A 78 6.69 0.51 12.95
CA ILE A 78 5.85 -0.69 12.86
C ILE A 78 4.83 -0.69 14.00
N GLY A 79 5.26 -0.50 15.24
CA GLY A 79 4.36 -0.48 16.40
C GLY A 79 3.26 0.59 16.30
N LEU A 80 3.60 1.80 15.86
CA LEU A 80 2.62 2.86 15.58
C LEU A 80 1.65 2.44 14.47
N ALA A 81 2.13 1.90 13.36
CA ALA A 81 1.29 1.53 12.22
C ALA A 81 0.31 0.38 12.54
N LEU A 82 0.69 -0.53 13.43
CA LEU A 82 -0.11 -1.69 13.83
C LEU A 82 -1.14 -1.38 14.93
N TYR A 83 -0.91 -0.36 15.77
CA TYR A 83 -1.80 0.01 16.87
C TYR A 83 -3.31 0.09 16.49
N PRO A 84 -3.71 0.77 15.41
CA PRO A 84 -5.13 0.91 15.08
C PRO A 84 -5.75 -0.32 14.41
N LEU A 85 -4.97 -1.37 14.11
CA LEU A 85 -5.46 -2.55 13.42
C LEU A 85 -6.19 -3.52 14.34
N ASP A 86 -7.00 -4.39 13.76
CA ASP A 86 -7.56 -5.51 14.50
C ASP A 86 -6.46 -6.51 14.93
N PRO A 87 -6.67 -7.26 16.03
CA PRO A 87 -5.66 -8.17 16.58
C PRO A 87 -5.17 -9.25 15.60
N LYS A 88 -5.99 -9.65 14.62
CA LYS A 88 -5.62 -10.67 13.63
C LYS A 88 -4.56 -10.12 12.67
N LEU A 89 -4.73 -8.89 12.19
CA LEU A 89 -3.73 -8.22 11.36
C LEU A 89 -2.47 -7.85 12.13
N GLN A 90 -2.59 -7.40 13.37
CA GLN A 90 -1.44 -7.16 14.25
C GLN A 90 -0.58 -8.42 14.39
N ARG A 91 -1.22 -9.56 14.73
CA ARG A 91 -0.52 -10.85 14.86
C ARG A 91 0.12 -11.27 13.54
N LYS A 92 -0.58 -11.11 12.41
CA LYS A 92 -0.03 -11.44 11.08
C LYS A 92 1.23 -10.64 10.77
N ALA A 93 1.24 -9.34 11.05
CA ALA A 93 2.44 -8.51 10.87
C ALA A 93 3.58 -8.94 11.80
N LEU A 94 3.31 -9.09 13.10
CA LEU A 94 4.34 -9.47 14.07
C LEU A 94 4.97 -10.84 13.76
N MET A 95 4.18 -11.81 13.28
CA MET A 95 4.68 -13.13 12.86
C MET A 95 5.51 -13.10 11.55
N SER A 96 5.55 -11.97 10.86
CA SER A 96 6.39 -11.73 9.68
C SER A 96 7.67 -10.95 10.01
N LEU A 97 7.92 -10.65 11.29
CA LEU A 97 9.16 -10.05 11.76
C LEU A 97 10.10 -11.12 12.31
N ASP A 98 11.38 -10.80 12.38
CA ASP A 98 12.27 -11.51 13.29
C ASP A 98 11.87 -11.22 14.75
N ARG A 99 12.37 -12.05 15.66
CA ARG A 99 11.95 -12.01 17.07
C ARG A 99 12.27 -10.68 17.75
N GLY A 100 13.44 -10.10 17.50
CA GLY A 100 13.86 -8.85 18.15
C GLY A 100 13.00 -7.67 17.68
N LEU A 101 12.84 -7.53 16.35
CA LEU A 101 11.99 -6.49 15.77
C LEU A 101 10.52 -6.67 16.20
N ALA A 102 10.03 -7.90 16.30
CA ALA A 102 8.70 -8.20 16.81
C ALA A 102 8.50 -7.74 18.25
N GLU A 103 9.45 -8.05 19.13
CA GLU A 103 9.40 -7.66 20.55
C GLU A 103 9.38 -6.14 20.69
N GLU A 104 10.30 -5.43 20.02
CA GLU A 104 10.35 -3.95 20.04
C GLU A 104 9.08 -3.31 19.48
N ALA A 105 8.61 -3.74 18.30
CA ALA A 105 7.40 -3.20 17.68
C ALA A 105 6.16 -3.45 18.56
N PHE A 106 6.08 -4.63 19.18
CA PHE A 106 5.00 -4.98 20.10
C PHE A 106 5.01 -4.13 21.36
N HIS A 107 6.17 -3.86 21.94
CA HIS A 107 6.30 -2.98 23.11
C HIS A 107 5.76 -1.58 22.83
N ILE A 108 6.07 -1.02 21.66
CA ILE A 108 5.54 0.27 21.22
C ILE A 108 4.03 0.20 20.99
N MET A 109 3.56 -0.82 20.27
CA MET A 109 2.14 -1.02 19.96
C MET A 109 1.27 -1.16 21.22
N LYS A 110 1.80 -1.72 22.31
CA LYS A 110 1.04 -1.89 23.56
C LYS A 110 0.87 -0.63 24.40
N GLN A 111 1.55 0.47 24.05
CA GLN A 111 1.37 1.74 24.74
C GLN A 111 -0.01 2.34 24.44
N ASN A 112 -0.45 3.29 25.27
CA ASN A 112 -1.66 4.05 24.98
C ASN A 112 -1.38 5.10 23.89
N LEU A 113 -1.67 4.74 22.64
CA LEU A 113 -1.45 5.58 21.45
C LEU A 113 -2.76 6.19 20.90
N SER A 114 -3.84 6.17 21.68
CA SER A 114 -5.17 6.63 21.26
C SER A 114 -5.21 8.08 20.76
N HIS A 115 -4.31 8.93 21.26
CA HIS A 115 -4.16 10.33 20.87
C HIS A 115 -3.27 10.53 19.62
N LYS A 116 -2.66 9.47 19.07
CA LYS A 116 -1.65 9.54 18.01
C LYS A 116 -2.17 9.19 16.61
N LYS A 117 -3.44 9.48 16.32
CA LYS A 117 -4.09 9.07 15.06
C LYS A 117 -3.30 9.53 13.82
N GLN A 118 -2.79 10.76 13.83
CA GLN A 118 -2.03 11.30 12.68
C GLN A 118 -0.69 10.58 12.51
N GLU A 119 0.00 10.27 13.60
CA GLU A 119 1.28 9.56 13.59
C GLU A 119 1.10 8.11 13.16
N THR A 120 0.02 7.45 13.58
CA THR A 120 -0.30 6.09 13.10
C THR A 120 -0.55 6.09 11.59
N GLN A 121 -1.24 7.10 11.06
CA GLN A 121 -1.47 7.24 9.62
C GLN A 121 -0.16 7.47 8.86
N ARG A 122 0.67 8.41 9.33
CA ARG A 122 2.00 8.67 8.74
C ARG A 122 2.91 7.43 8.77
N ALA A 123 2.83 6.64 9.85
CA ALA A 123 3.59 5.40 9.94
C ALA A 123 3.12 4.37 8.89
N GLN A 124 1.81 4.23 8.69
CA GLN A 124 1.25 3.37 7.64
C GLN A 124 1.66 3.83 6.23
N GLU A 125 1.56 5.13 5.95
CA GLU A 125 1.99 5.74 4.68
C GLU A 125 3.47 5.49 4.41
N LYS A 126 4.32 5.63 5.43
CA LYS A 126 5.76 5.36 5.32
C LYS A 126 6.06 3.90 4.98
N ILE A 127 5.32 2.95 5.56
CA ILE A 127 5.47 1.52 5.21
C ILE A 127 5.03 1.26 3.77
N VAL A 128 3.94 1.89 3.32
CA VAL A 128 3.48 1.81 1.92
C VAL A 128 4.56 2.34 0.96
N GLN A 129 5.16 3.48 1.27
CA GLN A 129 6.25 4.06 0.45
C GLN A 129 7.44 3.11 0.34
N ILE A 130 7.84 2.46 1.44
CA ILE A 130 8.91 1.46 1.46
C ILE A 130 8.54 0.24 0.61
N ALA A 131 7.30 -0.25 0.72
CA ALA A 131 6.82 -1.37 -0.10
C ALA A 131 6.88 -1.04 -1.61
N ILE A 132 6.43 0.15 -2.00
CA ILE A 132 6.49 0.64 -3.39
C ILE A 132 7.94 0.76 -3.86
N GLN A 133 8.84 1.29 -3.03
CA GLN A 133 10.26 1.39 -3.36
C GLN A 133 10.88 0.00 -3.62
N LEU A 134 10.58 -0.98 -2.76
CA LEU A 134 11.04 -2.36 -2.94
C LEU A 134 10.44 -3.02 -4.19
N SER A 135 9.19 -2.69 -4.54
CA SER A 135 8.56 -3.14 -5.80
C SER A 135 9.28 -2.62 -7.04
N LYS A 136 9.62 -1.32 -7.04
CA LYS A 136 10.36 -0.70 -8.14
C LYS A 136 11.74 -1.32 -8.32
N GLN A 137 12.36 -1.76 -7.23
CA GLN A 137 13.64 -2.49 -7.22
C GLN A 137 13.49 -4.00 -7.50
N ASN A 138 12.28 -4.49 -7.79
CA ASN A 138 11.94 -5.90 -8.02
C ASN A 138 12.27 -6.83 -6.82
N HIS A 139 12.36 -6.29 -5.61
CA HIS A 139 12.53 -7.08 -4.39
C HIS A 139 11.21 -7.65 -3.87
N VAL A 140 10.08 -7.03 -4.23
CA VAL A 140 8.73 -7.45 -3.83
C VAL A 140 7.80 -7.30 -5.04
N SER A 141 6.75 -8.11 -5.11
CA SER A 141 5.64 -7.91 -6.04
C SER A 141 4.43 -7.41 -5.25
N LEU A 142 3.82 -6.31 -5.70
CA LEU A 142 2.60 -5.72 -5.15
C LEU A 142 1.39 -6.01 -6.03
#